data_AF-A0A975GC49-F1
#
_entry.id   AF-A0A975GC49-F1
#
_cell.length_a   1.000
_cell.length_b   1.000
_cell.length_c   1.000
_cell.angle_alpha   90.00
_cell.angle_beta   90.00
_cell.angle_gamma   90.00
#
_symmetry.space_group_name_H-M   'P 1'
#
loop_
_entity.id
_entity.type
_entity.pdbx_description
1 polymer ?
#
loop_
_entity_poly.entity_id
_entity_poly.type
_entity_poly.pdbx_seq_one_letter_code
_entity_poly.pdbx_strand_id
1 'polypeptide(L)'
;MEIIFYGMILGVIPAMIAQSKGRSFLLWWFYGAMIFIIALPHSLLISKDQKSIDEQSLSEGMKKCPYCAELIRKEATICRYCQKEQTTKEEI
;
A
#
# COMPACT_ATOMS: atom_id res chain seq x y z
N MET A 1 17.65 7.33 27.69
CA MET A 1 17.99 6.19 26.81
C MET A 1 16.88 5.16 26.80
N GLU A 2 16.44 4.67 27.97
CA GLU A 2 15.33 3.70 28.09
C GLU A 2 14.02 4.12 27.38
N ILE A 3 13.50 5.32 27.66
CA ILE A 3 12.21 5.77 27.11
C ILE A 3 12.21 5.84 25.58
N ILE A 4 13.34 6.26 25.00
CA ILE A 4 13.51 6.34 23.54
C ILE A 4 13.51 4.94 22.94
N PHE A 5 14.18 3.98 23.59
CA PHE A 5 14.23 2.59 23.16
C PHE A 5 12.84 1.93 23.18
N TYR A 6 12.06 2.08 24.25
CA TYR A 6 10.70 1.55 24.33
C TYR A 6 9.76 2.23 23.31
N GLY A 7 9.85 3.55 23.13
CA GLY A 7 9.08 4.28 22.10
C GLY A 7 9.38 3.79 20.68
N MET A 8 10.65 3.47 20.42
CA MET A 8 11.14 2.94 19.13
C MET A 8 10.45 1.62 18.76
N ILE A 9 10.30 0.72 19.73
CA ILE A 9 9.68 -0.60 19.57
C ILE A 9 8.14 -0.47 19.48
N LEU A 10 7.54 0.32 20.36
CA LEU A 10 6.09 0.50 20.40
C LEU A 10 5.55 1.15 19.12
N GLY A 11 6.27 2.08 18.51
CA GLY A 11 5.90 2.72 17.25
C GLY A 11 5.84 1.77 16.05
N VAL A 12 6.47 0.60 16.10
CA VAL A 12 6.50 -0.36 14.98
C VAL A 12 5.13 -1.00 14.75
N ILE A 13 4.37 -1.28 15.80
CA ILE A 13 3.04 -1.90 15.70
C ILE A 13 2.08 -1.05 14.83
N PRO A 14 1.81 0.22 15.17
CA PRO A 14 0.95 1.06 14.34
C PRO A 14 1.55 1.32 12.96
N ALA A 15 2.89 1.36 12.83
CA ALA A 15 3.55 1.51 11.54
C ALA A 15 3.29 0.33 10.58
N MET A 16 3.35 -0.92 11.08
CA MET A 16 3.02 -2.10 10.29
C MET A 16 1.54 -2.13 9.89
N ILE A 17 0.63 -1.75 10.81
CA ILE A 17 -0.81 -1.67 10.52
C ILE A 17 -1.07 -0.63 9.42
N ALA A 18 -0.47 0.55 9.51
CA ALA A 18 -0.61 1.58 8.50
C ALA A 18 0.04 1.22 7.16
N GLN A 19 1.19 0.53 7.17
CA GLN A 19 1.85 0.05 5.95
C GLN A 19 0.96 -0.93 5.19
N SER A 20 0.32 -1.86 5.90
CA SER A 20 -0.65 -2.79 5.28
C SER A 20 -1.88 -2.11 4.67
N LYS A 21 -2.10 -0.83 5.01
CA LYS A 21 -3.17 0.03 4.49
C LYS A 21 -2.71 1.00 3.40
N GLY A 22 -1.48 0.86 2.90
CA GLY A 22 -0.93 1.66 1.80
C GLY A 22 -0.32 3.00 2.23
N ARG A 23 -0.02 3.17 3.53
CA ARG A 23 0.62 4.39 4.05
C ARG A 23 2.12 4.18 4.30
N SER A 24 2.89 5.27 4.31
CA SER A 24 4.33 5.21 4.49
C SER A 24 4.70 4.78 5.91
N PHE A 25 5.40 3.65 6.01
CA PHE A 25 5.86 3.05 7.27
C PHE A 25 6.63 4.06 8.13
N LEU A 26 7.57 4.81 7.54
CA LEU A 26 8.47 5.69 8.27
C LEU A 26 7.74 6.89 8.92
N LEU A 27 6.78 7.50 8.22
CA LEU A 27 5.98 8.60 8.78
C LEU A 27 5.10 8.09 9.92
N TRP A 28 4.46 6.94 9.73
CA TRP A 28 3.58 6.37 10.75
C TRP A 28 4.33 5.86 11.97
N TRP A 29 5.56 5.39 11.77
CA TRP A 29 6.45 4.98 12.86
C TRP A 29 6.88 6.17 13.72
N PHE A 30 7.33 7.28 13.12
CA PHE A 30 7.65 8.51 13.86
C PHE A 30 6.41 9.06 14.59
N TYR A 31 5.26 9.06 13.92
CA TYR A 31 3.99 9.50 14.50
C TYR A 31 3.57 8.62 15.69
N GLY A 32 3.67 7.29 15.54
CA GLY A 32 3.37 6.32 16.60
C GLY A 32 4.34 6.37 17.77
N ALA A 33 5.63 6.64 17.52
CA ALA A 33 6.63 6.81 18.55
C ALA A 33 6.41 8.07 19.41
N MET A 34 5.84 9.15 18.83
CA MET A 34 5.53 10.38 19.56
C MET A 34 4.17 10.34 20.29
N ILE A 35 3.14 9.70 19.70
CA ILE A 35 1.76 9.78 20.19
C ILE A 35 1.04 8.41 20.18
N PHE A 36 1.67 7.39 20.78
CA PHE A 36 1.20 6.00 20.73
C PHE A 36 -0.29 5.79 21.10
N ILE A 37 -0.77 6.46 22.15
CA ILE A 37 -2.16 6.34 22.67
C ILE A 37 -3.20 6.76 21.61
N ILE A 38 -2.91 7.80 20.83
CA ILE A 38 -3.82 8.31 19.78
C ILE A 38 -3.56 7.59 18.46
N ALA A 39 -2.30 7.26 18.19
CA ALA A 39 -1.86 6.59 16.98
C ALA A 39 -2.50 5.20 16.82
N LEU A 40 -2.63 4.40 17.88
CA LEU A 40 -3.27 3.08 17.79
C LEU A 40 -4.72 3.11 17.29
N PRO A 41 -5.67 3.81 17.95
CA PRO A 41 -7.05 3.87 17.49
C PRO A 41 -7.17 4.54 16.12
N HIS A 42 -6.35 5.56 15.84
CA HIS A 42 -6.34 6.22 14.53
C HIS A 42 -5.85 5.30 13.40
N SER A 43 -4.86 4.44 13.66
CA SER A 43 -4.40 3.41 12.71
C SER A 43 -5.45 2.34 12.47
N LEU A 44 -6.28 2.05 13.47
CA LEU A 44 -7.33 1.05 13.34
C LEU A 44 -8.54 1.59 12.57
N LEU A 45 -8.97 2.83 12.85
CA LEU A 45 -10.10 3.50 12.20
C LEU A 45 -9.83 3.92 10.76
N ILE A 46 -8.58 4.22 10.40
CA ILE A 46 -8.27 4.69 9.05
C ILE A 46 -8.56 3.59 8.02
N SER A 47 -9.36 3.90 7.01
CA SER A 47 -9.67 2.99 5.92
C SER A 47 -8.43 2.73 5.05
N LYS A 48 -8.42 1.59 4.34
CA LYS A 48 -7.38 1.30 3.33
C LYS A 48 -7.34 2.44 2.31
N ASP A 49 -6.16 3.02 2.08
CA ASP A 49 -5.96 4.04 1.07
C ASP A 49 -5.86 3.33 -0.29
N GLN A 50 -7.02 3.09 -0.89
CA GLN A 50 -7.12 2.31 -2.13
C GLN A 50 -6.38 2.96 -3.28
N LYS A 51 -6.18 4.28 -3.22
CA LYS A 51 -5.46 5.06 -4.22
C LYS A 51 -3.96 4.78 -4.18
N SER A 52 -3.34 4.77 -3.01
CA SER A 52 -1.91 4.44 -2.90
C SER A 52 -1.62 2.96 -3.16
N ILE A 53 -2.55 2.06 -2.81
CA ILE A 53 -2.44 0.63 -3.15
C ILE A 53 -2.57 0.41 -4.66
N ASP A 54 -3.50 1.11 -5.34
CA ASP A 54 -3.61 1.09 -6.80
C ASP A 54 -2.33 1.64 -7.45
N GLU A 55 -1.81 2.79 -6.99
CA GLU A 55 -0.56 3.36 -7.52
C GLU A 55 0.66 2.45 -7.30
N GLN A 56 0.73 1.78 -6.15
CA GLN A 56 1.79 0.81 -5.85
C GLN A 56 1.65 -0.47 -6.69
N SER A 57 0.43 -0.96 -6.91
CA SER A 57 0.22 -2.10 -7.80
C SER A 57 0.49 -1.76 -9.27
N LEU A 58 0.23 -0.51 -9.70
CA LEU A 58 0.68 -0.02 -11.01
C LEU A 58 2.21 0.01 -11.14
N SER A 59 2.94 0.34 -10.07
CA SER A 59 4.41 0.35 -10.09
C SER A 59 5.03 -1.05 -9.95
N GLU A 60 4.34 -2.00 -9.31
CA GLU A 60 4.73 -3.41 -9.19
C GLU A 60 4.42 -4.25 -10.46
N GLY A 61 4.13 -3.62 -11.59
CA GLY A 61 3.92 -4.31 -12.87
C GLY A 61 2.47 -4.73 -13.13
N MET A 62 1.48 -4.04 -12.57
CA MET A 62 0.08 -4.18 -12.97
C MET A 62 -0.36 -3.00 -13.87
N LYS A 63 -1.35 -3.23 -14.72
CA LYS A 63 -2.03 -2.21 -15.53
C LYS A 63 -3.55 -2.41 -15.40
N LYS A 64 -4.34 -1.34 -15.54
CA LYS A 64 -5.80 -1.46 -15.67
C LYS A 64 -6.16 -1.86 -17.10
N CYS A 65 -6.99 -2.88 -17.25
CA CYS A 65 -7.55 -3.27 -18.54
C CYS A 65 -8.46 -2.15 -19.09
N PRO A 66 -8.25 -1.64 -20.33
CA PRO A 66 -9.03 -0.53 -20.88
C PRO A 66 -10.51 -0.89 -21.17
N TYR A 67 -10.86 -2.18 -21.12
CA TYR A 67 -12.19 -2.64 -21.47
C TYR A 67 -13.07 -3.06 -20.31
N CYS A 68 -12.47 -3.55 -19.21
CA CYS A 68 -13.22 -4.02 -18.04
C CYS A 68 -12.76 -3.36 -16.73
N ALA A 69 -11.79 -2.44 -16.80
CA ALA A 69 -11.24 -1.68 -15.67
C ALA A 69 -10.58 -2.49 -14.55
N GLU A 70 -10.48 -3.82 -14.69
CA GLU A 70 -9.83 -4.70 -13.71
C GLU A 70 -8.29 -4.57 -13.76
N LEU A 71 -7.64 -4.77 -12.61
CA LEU A 71 -6.18 -4.79 -12.49
C LEU A 71 -5.63 -6.13 -12.99
N ILE A 72 -4.74 -6.07 -13.99
CA ILE A 72 -4.08 -7.24 -14.60
C ILE A 72 -2.57 -6.99 -14.70
N ARG A 73 -1.77 -8.04 -14.91
CA ARG A 73 -0.33 -7.89 -15.09
C ARG A 73 0.01 -7.05 -16.34
N LYS A 74 1.07 -6.26 -16.29
CA LYS A 74 1.51 -5.40 -17.41
C LYS A 74 1.89 -6.26 -18.62
N GLU A 75 2.44 -7.45 -18.38
CA GLU A 75 2.84 -8.45 -19.38
C GLU A 75 1.65 -9.29 -19.89
N ALA A 76 0.44 -9.11 -19.35
CA ALA A 76 -0.72 -9.85 -19.84
C ALA A 76 -1.05 -9.38 -21.27
N THR A 77 -0.96 -10.31 -22.22
CA THR A 77 -1.46 -10.17 -23.60
C THR A 77 -2.96 -10.39 -23.70
N ILE A 78 -3.54 -11.19 -22.79
CA ILE A 78 -4.98 -11.45 -22.72
C ILE A 78 -5.46 -11.22 -21.28
N CYS A 79 -6.55 -10.46 -21.11
CA CYS A 79 -7.14 -10.21 -19.79
C CYS A 79 -7.83 -11.46 -19.24
N ARG A 80 -7.48 -11.91 -18.02
CA ARG A 80 -8.10 -13.09 -17.37
C ARG A 80 -9.61 -12.96 -17.15
N TYR A 81 -10.10 -11.73 -16.98
CA TYR A 81 -11.50 -11.46 -16.60
C TYR A 81 -12.43 -11.28 -17.80
N CYS A 82 -12.03 -10.47 -18.77
CA CYS A 82 -12.85 -10.19 -19.96
C CYS A 82 -12.38 -10.89 -21.24
N GLN A 83 -11.29 -11.66 -21.17
CA GLN A 83 -10.65 -12.37 -22.29
C GLN A 83 -10.31 -11.52 -23.53
N LYS A 84 -10.31 -10.19 -23.42
CA LYS A 84 -9.87 -9.32 -24.52
C LYS A 84 -8.36 -9.14 -24.54
N GLU A 85 -7.83 -9.04 -25.75
CA GLU A 85 -6.43 -8.76 -26.01
C GLU A 85 -6.03 -7.41 -25.40
N GLN A 86 -4.81 -7.36 -24.90
CA GLN A 86 -4.23 -6.22 -24.23
C GLN A 86 -3.00 -5.81 -25.02
N THR A 87 -2.82 -4.50 -25.19
CA THR A 87 -1.57 -3.98 -25.74
C THR A 87 -0.48 -4.16 -24.69
N THR A 88 0.41 -5.13 -24.90
CA THR A 88 1.69 -5.23 -24.21
C THR A 88 2.63 -4.22 -24.86
N LYS A 89 3.02 -3.17 -24.13
CA LYS A 89 4.19 -2.38 -24.51
C LYS A 89 5.41 -3.19 -24.10
N GLU A 90 5.86 -4.09 -24.96
CA GLU A 90 7.21 -4.64 -24.90
C GLU A 90 8.16 -3.46 -25.12
N GLU A 91 8.84 -3.08 -24.03
CA GLU A 91 9.90 -2.08 -24.06
C GLU A 91 11.08 -2.71 -24.82
N ILE A 92 11.38 -2.11 -25.98
CA ILE A 92 12.51 -2.40 -26.89
C ILE A 92 13.83 -2.26 -26.14
#